data_AF-A0A256Y373-F1
#
_entry.id   AF-A0A256Y373-F1
#
_cell.length_a   1.000
_cell.length_b   1.000
_cell.length_c   1.000
_cell.angle_alpha   90.00
_cell.angle_beta   90.00
_cell.angle_gamma   90.00
#
_symmetry.space_group_name_H-M   'P 1'
#
loop_
_entity.id
_entity.type
_entity.pdbx_description
1 polymer ?
#
loop_
_entity_poly.entity_id
_entity_poly.type
_entity_poly.pdbx_seq_one_letter_code
_entity_poly.pdbx_strand_id
1 'polypeptide(L)' 'MYSKNNTEIELESQTIKWLKKAKKKLEEHKNKKNQKKFIIKNADCYIKDTYYFLEQNDYIRGFESIIWAWALLEIGE' A
#
# COMPACT_ATOMS: atom_id res chain seq x y z
N MET A 1 10.36 26.00 -1.83
CA MET A 1 9.87 24.65 -1.50
C MET A 1 9.17 24.77 -0.16
N TYR A 2 7.84 24.59 -0.12
CA TYR A 2 7.10 24.71 1.14
C TYR A 2 7.43 23.51 2.05
N SER A 3 7.57 23.76 3.35
CA SER A 3 7.72 22.71 4.35
C SER A 3 6.44 21.90 4.44
N LYS A 4 6.54 20.57 4.57
CA LYS A 4 5.36 19.71 4.79
C LYS A 4 4.64 20.13 6.07
N ASN A 5 3.32 20.09 6.07
CA ASN A 5 2.50 20.30 7.27
C ASN A 5 2.38 19.00 8.10
N ASN A 6 1.84 19.10 9.32
CA ASN A 6 1.72 17.95 10.23
C ASN A 6 0.87 16.80 9.65
N THR A 7 -0.19 17.12 8.89
CA THR A 7 -1.05 16.10 8.26
C THR A 7 -0.31 15.36 7.15
N GLU A 8 0.47 16.07 6.34
CA GLU A 8 1.28 15.46 5.28
C GLU A 8 2.36 14.54 5.85
N ILE A 9 3.02 14.96 6.93
CA ILE A 9 4.01 14.16 7.66
C ILE A 9 3.36 12.88 8.21
N GLU A 10 2.17 13.00 8.81
CA GLU A 10 1.46 11.85 9.36
C GLU A 10 0.99 10.90 8.26
N LEU A 11 0.44 11.42 7.15
CA LEU A 11 0.02 10.60 6.00
C LEU A 11 1.20 9.84 5.41
N GLU A 12 2.35 10.49 5.19
CA GLU A 12 3.56 9.83 4.71
C GLU A 12 4.02 8.73 5.67
N SER A 13 4.10 9.03 6.97
CA SER A 13 4.49 8.08 8.02
C SER A 13 3.59 6.84 8.04
N GLN A 14 2.27 7.05 8.04
CA GLN A 14 1.30 5.95 8.03
C GLN A 14 1.35 5.17 6.71
N THR A 15 1.51 5.85 5.58
CA THR A 15 1.63 5.20 4.27
C THR A 15 2.83 4.27 4.25
N ILE A 16 4.01 4.72 4.68
CA ILE A 16 5.23 3.92 4.75
C ILE A 16 5.07 2.72 5.69
N LYS A 17 4.44 2.92 6.86
CA LYS A 17 4.17 1.85 7.83
C LYS A 17 3.29 0.76 7.22
N TRP A 18 2.19 1.13 6.59
CA TRP A 18 1.27 0.18 5.97
C TRP A 18 1.88 -0.47 4.72
N LEU A 19 2.70 0.25 3.98
CA LEU A 19 3.43 -0.30 2.83
C LEU A 19 4.35 -1.45 3.22
N LYS A 20 5.09 -1.31 4.32
CA LYS A 20 5.93 -2.40 4.86
C LYS A 20 5.09 -3.63 5.23
N LYS A 21 3.95 -3.43 5.87
CA LYS A 21 3.04 -4.51 6.26
C LYS A 21 2.44 -5.21 5.05
N ALA A 22 1.89 -4.45 4.09
CA ALA A 22 1.25 -4.99 2.90
C ALA A 22 2.24 -5.80 2.05
N LYS A 23 3.49 -5.32 1.90
CA LYS A 23 4.53 -6.08 1.22
C LYS A 23 4.80 -7.43 1.87
N LYS A 24 4.96 -7.47 3.19
CA LYS A 24 5.17 -8.72 3.92
C LYS A 24 4.00 -9.69 3.70
N LYS A 25 2.77 -9.19 3.86
CA LYS A 25 1.56 -10.01 3.68
C LYS A 25 1.38 -10.49 2.23
N LEU A 26 1.72 -9.66 1.24
CA LEU A 26 1.70 -10.06 -0.16
C LEU A 26 2.62 -11.27 -0.41
N GLU A 27 3.83 -11.28 0.15
CA GLU A 27 4.74 -12.42 0.02
C GLU A 27 4.20 -13.68 0.72
N GLU A 28 3.55 -13.54 1.88
CA GLU A 28 2.87 -14.65 2.55
C GLU A 28 1.76 -15.24 1.67
N HIS A 29 0.97 -14.40 0.99
CA HIS A 29 -0.09 -14.85 0.07
C HIS A 29 0.44 -15.56 -1.17
N LYS A 30 1.57 -15.10 -1.74
CA LYS A 30 2.21 -15.75 -2.90
C LYS A 30 2.65 -17.18 -2.61
N ASN A 31 2.94 -17.50 -1.34
CA ASN A 31 3.36 -18.82 -0.91
C ASN A 31 2.19 -19.78 -0.58
N LYS A 32 0.93 -19.32 -0.60
CA LYS A 32 -0.25 -20.15 -0.30
C LYS A 32 -0.63 -21.03 -1.51
N LYS A 33 -0.96 -22.31 -1.26
CA LYS A 33 -1.32 -23.32 -2.29
C LYS A 33 -2.61 -22.96 -3.06
N ASN A 34 -3.57 -22.30 -2.41
CA ASN A 34 -4.84 -21.84 -2.99
C ASN A 34 -4.85 -20.32 -3.22
N GLN A 35 -3.81 -19.80 -3.85
CA GLN A 35 -3.68 -18.36 -4.11
C GLN A 35 -4.81 -17.81 -4.99
N LYS A 36 -5.54 -16.80 -4.47
CA LYS A 36 -6.46 -15.97 -5.26
C LYS A 36 -5.64 -15.01 -6.11
N LYS A 37 -5.15 -15.47 -7.27
CA LYS A 37 -4.23 -14.73 -8.16
C LYS A 37 -4.67 -13.29 -8.47
N PHE A 38 -5.98 -13.05 -8.61
CA PHE A 38 -6.51 -11.71 -8.86
C PHE A 38 -6.28 -10.76 -7.68
N ILE A 39 -6.39 -11.24 -6.44
CA ILE A 39 -6.14 -10.45 -5.23
C ILE A 39 -4.66 -10.07 -5.15
N ILE A 40 -3.77 -11.05 -5.33
CA ILE A 40 -2.32 -10.81 -5.30
C ILE A 40 -1.93 -9.78 -6.37
N LYS A 41 -2.44 -9.93 -7.59
CA LYS A 41 -2.16 -9.00 -8.69
C LYS A 41 -2.67 -7.59 -8.38
N ASN A 42 -3.89 -7.46 -7.92
CA ASN A 42 -4.48 -6.14 -7.63
C ASN A 42 -3.80 -5.47 -6.44
N ALA A 43 -3.47 -6.22 -5.37
CA ALA A 43 -2.73 -5.70 -4.23
C ALA A 43 -1.32 -5.22 -4.63
N ASP A 44 -0.62 -5.95 -5.51
CA ASP A 44 0.68 -5.54 -6.06
C ASP A 44 0.57 -4.26 -6.89
N CYS A 45 -0.50 -4.10 -7.69
CA CYS A 45 -0.78 -2.86 -8.43
C CYS A 45 -0.96 -1.67 -7.47
N TYR A 46 -1.81 -1.79 -6.45
CA TYR A 46 -2.00 -0.71 -5.48
C TYR A 46 -0.74 -0.38 -4.66
N ILE A 47 0.12 -1.36 -4.39
CA ILE A 47 1.44 -1.10 -3.77
C ILE A 47 2.33 -0.28 -4.72
N LYS A 48 2.32 -0.57 -6.02
CA LYS A 48 3.05 0.22 -7.03
C LYS A 48 2.50 1.63 -7.16
N ASP A 49 1.18 1.79 -7.16
CA ASP A 49 0.52 3.10 -7.18
C ASP A 49 0.89 3.92 -5.93
N THR A 50 0.98 3.26 -4.76
CA THR A 50 1.44 3.91 -3.52
C THR A 50 2.84 4.50 -3.68
N TYR A 51 3.77 3.77 -4.29
CA TYR A 51 5.11 4.28 -4.56
C TYR A 51 5.09 5.49 -5.49
N TYR A 52 4.33 5.38 -6.58
CA TYR A 52 4.17 6.48 -7.53
C TYR A 52 3.64 7.75 -6.85
N PHE A 53 2.57 7.64 -6.04
CA PHE A 53 2.00 8.81 -5.37
C PHE A 53 2.93 9.39 -4.30
N LEU A 54 3.69 8.56 -3.57
CA LEU A 54 4.70 9.06 -2.63
C LEU A 54 5.81 9.84 -3.35
N GLU A 55 6.29 9.35 -4.50
CA GLU A 55 7.30 10.07 -5.31
C GLU A 55 6.79 11.42 -5.82
N GLN A 56 5.49 11.53 -6.10
CA GLN A 56 4.85 12.78 -6.52
C GLN A 56 4.44 13.69 -5.34
N ASN A 57 4.74 13.31 -4.09
CA ASN A 57 4.26 13.98 -2.87
C ASN A 57 2.72 14.07 -2.74
N ASP A 58 1.99 13.15 -3.39
CA ASP A 58 0.54 13.04 -3.28
C ASP A 58 0.18 12.09 -2.12
N TYR A 59 0.28 12.60 -0.90
CA TYR A 59 0.14 11.78 0.31
C TYR A 59 -1.28 11.25 0.54
N ILE A 60 -2.30 11.94 0.01
CA ILE A 60 -3.70 11.49 0.10
C ILE A 60 -3.87 10.23 -0.75
N ARG A 61 -3.49 10.29 -2.03
CA ARG A 61 -3.63 9.12 -2.92
C ARG A 61 -2.66 8.01 -2.54
N GLY A 62 -1.47 8.33 -2.06
CA GLY A 62 -0.54 7.34 -1.52
C GLY A 62 -1.11 6.59 -0.32
N PHE A 63 -1.75 7.30 0.62
CA PHE A 63 -2.40 6.66 1.76
C PHE A 63 -3.63 5.83 1.33
N GLU A 64 -4.48 6.36 0.45
CA GLU A 64 -5.64 5.64 -0.06
C GLU A 64 -5.24 4.34 -0.77
N SER A 65 -4.27 4.39 -1.69
CA SER A 65 -3.84 3.22 -2.44
C SER A 65 -3.30 2.12 -1.54
N ILE A 66 -2.55 2.47 -0.48
CA ILE A 66 -2.02 1.44 0.40
C ILE A 66 -3.08 0.76 1.27
N ILE A 67 -4.13 1.50 1.65
CA ILE A 67 -5.28 0.93 2.36
C ILE A 67 -6.03 -0.05 1.44
N TRP A 68 -6.20 0.28 0.16
CA TRP A 68 -6.78 -0.66 -0.82
C TRP A 68 -5.95 -1.92 -1.00
N ALA A 69 -4.63 -1.80 -1.11
CA ALA A 69 -3.74 -2.97 -1.16
C ALA A 69 -3.90 -3.86 0.08
N TRP A 70 -3.93 -3.25 1.27
CA TRP A 70 -4.10 -3.98 2.53
C TRP A 70 -5.45 -4.67 2.61
N ALA A 71 -6.55 -3.98 2.29
CA ALA A 71 -7.90 -4.53 2.32
C ALA A 71 -8.05 -5.77 1.41
N LEU A 72 -7.47 -5.72 0.21
CA LEU A 72 -7.45 -6.86 -0.70
C LEU A 72 -6.73 -8.07 -0.08
N LEU A 73 -5.57 -7.85 0.54
CA LEU A 73 -4.81 -8.91 1.19
C LEU A 73 -5.57 -9.51 2.39
N GLU A 74 -6.24 -8.69 3.21
CA GLU A 74 -7.08 -9.17 4.32
C GLU A 74 -8.25 -10.03 3.84
N ILE A 75 -9.00 -9.57 2.83
CA ILE A 75 -10.17 -10.31 2.30
C ILE A 75 -9.73 -11.58 1.53
N GLY A 76 -8.50 -11.58 1.03
CA GLY A 76 -7.91 -12.71 0.34
C GLY A 76 -7.34 -13.79 1.23
N GLU A 77 -7.27 -13.56 2.55
CA GLU A 77 -6.68 -14.48 3.53
C GLU A 77 -7.31 -15.87 3.46
#